data_AF-A0A174UD34-F1
#
_entry.id   AF-A0A174UD34-F1
#
_cell.length_a   1.000
_cell.length_b   1.000
_cell.length_c   1.000
_cell.angle_alpha   90.00
_cell.angle_beta   90.00
_cell.angle_gamma   90.00
#
_symmetry.space_group_name_H-M   'P 1'
#
loop_
_entity.id
_entity.type
_entity.pdbx_description
1 polymer ?
#
loop_
_entity_poly.entity_id
_entity_poly.type
_entity_poly.pdbx_seq_one_letter_code
_entity_poly.pdbx_strand_id
1 'polypeptide(L)' 'MQTFTYEEIREKALKQGITDNKLRVGLWASSNGYIKSKRKIQGKVYTIYFAPQH' A
#
# COMPACT_ATOMS: atom_id res chain seq x y z
N MET A 1 -6.12 -13.62 0.04
CA MET A 1 -5.83 -12.17 -0.11
C MET A 1 -4.38 -11.93 0.27
N GLN A 2 -3.53 -11.54 -0.69
CA GLN A 2 -2.15 -11.19 -0.40
C GLN A 2 -2.09 -9.81 0.26
N THR A 3 -1.22 -9.65 1.26
CA THR A 3 -0.98 -8.38 1.94
C THR A 3 0.37 -7.81 1.54
N PHE A 4 0.42 -6.50 1.36
CA PHE A 4 1.62 -5.73 1.08
C PHE A 4 1.81 -4.66 2.15
N THR A 5 3.04 -4.48 2.57
CA THR A 5 3.46 -3.35 3.40
C THR A 5 3.42 -2.05 2.58
N TYR A 6 3.48 -0.91 3.28
CA TYR A 6 3.63 0.38 2.60
C TYR A 6 4.88 0.42 1.71
N GLU A 7 5.97 -0.23 2.12
CA GLU A 7 7.23 -0.23 1.37
C GLU A 7 7.09 -0.99 0.05
N GLU A 8 6.45 -2.17 0.06
CA GLU A 8 6.19 -2.92 -1.17
C GLU A 8 5.25 -2.17 -2.14
N ILE A 9 4.23 -1.49 -1.61
CA ILE A 9 3.34 -0.65 -2.43
C ILE A 9 4.08 0.56 -2.98
N ARG A 10 4.97 1.16 -2.19
CA ARG A 10 5.84 2.25 -2.62
C ARG A 10 6.72 1.80 -3.79
N GLU A 11 7.43 0.69 -3.66
CA GLU A 11 8.28 0.18 -4.75
C GLU A 11 7.50 -0.09 -6.04
N LYS A 12 6.29 -0.67 -5.93
CA LYS A 12 5.41 -0.87 -7.10
C LYS A 12 4.99 0.44 -7.75
N ALA A 13 4.60 1.43 -6.94
CA ALA A 13 4.21 2.75 -7.46
C ALA A 13 5.41 3.46 -8.13
N LEU A 14 6.59 3.40 -7.52
CA LEU A 14 7.82 3.97 -8.06
C LEU A 14 8.18 3.33 -9.41
N LYS A 15 8.04 2.00 -9.55
CA LYS A 15 8.23 1.28 -10.83
C LYS A 15 7.26 1.74 -11.93
N GLN A 16 6.09 2.24 -11.56
CA GLN A 16 5.10 2.80 -12.48
C GLN A 16 5.32 4.31 -12.74
N GLY A 17 6.43 4.89 -12.26
CA GLY A 17 6.76 6.30 -12.45
C GLY A 17 6.04 7.26 -11.49
N ILE A 18 5.37 6.75 -10.45
CA ILE A 18 4.79 7.60 -9.42
C ILE A 18 5.92 8.18 -8.57
N THR A 19 5.92 9.49 -8.34
CA THR A 19 6.90 10.14 -7.47
C THR A 19 6.81 9.64 -6.04
N ASP A 20 7.95 9.55 -5.35
CA ASP A 20 8.03 9.13 -3.95
C ASP A 20 7.36 10.12 -2.99
N ASN A 21 6.05 10.00 -2.87
CA ASN A 21 5.24 10.78 -1.95
C ASN A 21 4.15 9.88 -1.37
N LYS A 22 4.06 9.81 -0.03
CA LYS A 22 3.05 9.00 0.68
C LYS A 22 1.63 9.21 0.15
N LEU A 23 1.30 10.44 -0.20
CA LEU A 23 -0.02 10.81 -0.72
C LEU A 23 -0.22 10.21 -2.12
N ARG A 24 0.75 10.34 -3.03
CA ARG A 24 0.68 9.80 -4.39
C ARG A 24 0.71 8.27 -4.43
N VAL A 25 1.56 7.66 -3.61
CA VAL A 25 1.62 6.19 -3.43
C VAL A 25 0.28 5.67 -2.90
N GLY A 26 -0.33 6.37 -1.94
CA GLY A 26 -1.65 6.03 -1.42
C GLY A 26 -2.75 6.13 -2.49
N LEU A 27 -2.76 7.20 -3.28
CA LEU A 27 -3.69 7.38 -4.39
C LEU A 27 -3.52 6.31 -5.47
N TRP A 28 -2.27 5.99 -5.84
CA TRP A 28 -1.97 4.92 -6.78
C TRP A 28 -2.47 3.56 -6.28
N ALA A 29 -2.24 3.25 -5.00
CA ALA A 29 -2.71 2.01 -4.39
C ALA A 29 -4.24 1.90 -4.45
N SER A 30 -4.96 2.95 -4.06
CA SER A 30 -6.43 3.00 -4.15
C SER A 30 -6.92 2.87 -5.59
N SER A 31 -6.24 3.51 -6.56
CA SER A 31 -6.58 3.41 -7.99
C SER A 31 -6.35 2.00 -8.55
N ASN A 32 -5.42 1.24 -7.98
CA ASN A 32 -5.16 -0.16 -8.36
C ASN A 32 -6.01 -1.15 -7.55
N GLY A 33 -7.01 -0.68 -6.80
CA GLY A 33 -7.90 -1.55 -6.01
C GLY A 33 -7.29 -2.09 -4.72
N TYR A 34 -6.12 -1.59 -4.29
CA TYR A 34 -5.56 -1.98 -3.00
C TYR A 34 -6.34 -1.35 -1.85
N ILE A 35 -6.73 -2.18 -0.88
CA ILE A 35 -7.47 -1.74 0.30
C ILE A 35 -6.49 -1.48 1.44
N LYS A 36 -6.42 -0.23 1.89
CA LYS A 36 -5.59 0.16 3.04
C LYS A 36 -6.24 -0.25 4.36
N SER A 37 -5.46 -0.84 5.24
CA SER A 37 -5.87 -1.19 6.61
C SER A 37 -4.75 -0.90 7.59
N LYS A 38 -5.13 -0.53 8.81
CA LYS A 38 -4.20 -0.35 9.93
C LYS A 38 -4.34 -1.56 10.84
N ARG A 39 -3.26 -2.30 11.06
CA ARG A 39 -3.24 -3.37 12.07
C ARG A 39 -2.27 -3.03 13.17
N LYS A 40 -2.67 -3.38 14.39
CA LYS A 40 -1.80 -3.32 15.56
C LYS A 40 -1.12 -4.68 15.71
N ILE A 41 0.20 -4.71 15.56
CA ILE A 41 1.02 -5.91 15.74
C ILE A 41 2.02 -5.58 16.85
N GLN A 42 2.00 -6.36 17.94
CA GLN A 42 2.91 -6.17 19.08
C GLN A 42 2.92 -4.71 19.61
N GLY A 43 1.76 -4.08 19.72
CA GLY A 43 1.65 -2.70 20.22
C GLY A 43 1.91 -1.60 19.17
N LYS A 44 2.54 -1.92 18.04
CA LYS A 44 2.86 -0.96 16.98
C LYS A 44 1.81 -1.00 15.86
N VAL A 45 1.43 0.17 15.33
CA VAL A 45 0.46 0.27 14.23
C VAL A 45 1.19 0.23 12.90
N TYR A 46 0.87 -0.76 12.08
CA TYR A 46 1.38 -0.90 10.73
C TYR A 46 0.27 -0.60 9.72
N THR A 47 0.65 0.06 8.63
CA THR A 47 -0.21 0.23 7.46
C THR A 47 0.05 -0.91 6.50
N ILE A 48 -1.00 -1.67 6.21
CA ILE A 48 -0.97 -2.83 5.33
C ILE A 48 -1.99 -2.61 4.23
N TYR A 49 -1.67 -3.05 3.02
CA TYR A 49 -2.52 -2.97 1.85
C TYR A 49 -2.91 -4.39 1.42
N PHE A 50 -4.21 -4.61 1.20
CA PHE A 50 -4.70 -5.87 0.66
C PHE A 50 -4.75 -5.79 -0.85
N ALA A 51 -4.25 -6.82 -1.53
CA ALA A 51 -4.39 -6.96 -2.96
C ALA A 51 -5.87 -6.96 -3.37
N PRO A 52 -6.23 -6.30 -4.49
CA PRO A 52 -7.55 -6.51 -5.09
C PRO A 52 -7.75 -8.01 -5.38
N GLN A 53 -8.93 -8.56 -5.09
CA GLN A 53 -9.33 -9.85 -5.65
C GLN A 53 -9.75 -9.59 -7.08
N HIS A 54 -8.98 -10.11 -8.04
CA HIS A 54 -9.26 -10.00 -9.45
C HIS A 54 -9.59 -11.36 -10.04
#